data_AF-A0A7C6T918-F1
#
_entry.id   AF-A0A7C6T918-F1
#
_cell.length_a   1.000
_cell.length_b   1.000
_cell.length_c   1.000
_cell.angle_alpha   90.00
_cell.angle_beta   90.00
_cell.angle_gamma   90.00
#
_symmetry.space_group_name_H-M   'P 1'
#
loop_
_entity.id
_entity.type
_entity.pdbx_description
1 polymer ?
#
loop_
_entity_poly.entity_id
_entity_poly.type
_entity_poly.pdbx_seq_one_letter_code
_entity_poly.pdbx_strand_id
1 'polypeptide(L)'
;MPEGVSSSYRDLPWGDIRPYEEAFAREGDRIAAVTVACAYADIEQGHAFYPALRELTEKHGALLIFDEIVMGFRLSVAGAQGYFGVTPDLAVFAKGISNGMPLSCYLGRRDVMETVREAVVSSTFGGDTLSLAAARAAIEVYRSEDVIGHLWARGKQLHEGMRSLFNECGVPATVRGLPPCGQLVFTTGDPARNAELMLRFEGEILKRGVMIYAVMYPNYSHTEADIDEALGKMREALLAMRDEGLFG
;
A
#
# COMPACT_ATOMS: atom_id res chain seq x y z
N MET A 1 2.42 -19.31 14.73
CA MET A 1 1.19 -19.89 14.17
C MET A 1 1.21 -21.39 14.44
N PRO A 2 0.08 -22.05 14.76
CA PRO A 2 0.03 -23.51 14.89
C PRO A 2 0.44 -24.20 13.60
N GLU A 3 1.04 -25.39 13.71
CA GLU A 3 1.62 -26.14 12.58
C GLU A 3 0.61 -26.44 11.46
N GLY A 4 -0.64 -26.76 11.82
CA GLY A 4 -1.72 -27.01 10.86
C GLY A 4 -2.14 -25.78 10.05
N VAL A 5 -1.79 -24.57 10.50
CA VAL A 5 -2.02 -23.31 9.78
C VAL A 5 -0.77 -22.87 9.03
N SER A 6 0.42 -23.01 9.61
CA SER A 6 1.66 -22.65 8.91
C SER A 6 1.99 -23.55 7.73
N SER A 7 1.46 -24.78 7.71
CA SER A 7 1.59 -25.71 6.59
C SER A 7 0.63 -25.45 5.42
N SER A 8 -0.38 -24.58 5.61
CA SER A 8 -1.39 -24.30 4.58
C SER A 8 -1.10 -23.07 3.72
N TYR A 9 -0.02 -22.32 3.99
CA TYR A 9 0.37 -21.18 3.17
C TYR A 9 1.88 -21.07 2.91
N ARG A 10 2.16 -20.51 1.72
CA ARG A 10 3.43 -20.10 1.11
C ARG A 10 3.77 -18.62 1.23
N ASP A 11 4.70 -18.17 2.05
CA ASP A 11 5.26 -16.81 1.85
C ASP A 11 6.29 -16.84 0.71
N LEU A 12 6.06 -16.02 -0.31
CA LEU A 12 6.94 -15.87 -1.48
C LEU A 12 7.27 -14.38 -1.67
N PRO A 13 8.45 -14.04 -2.22
CA PRO A 13 8.82 -12.66 -2.44
C PRO A 13 7.88 -11.98 -3.43
N TRP A 14 7.64 -10.69 -3.25
CA TRP A 14 6.89 -9.89 -4.21
C TRP A 14 7.81 -9.41 -5.33
N GLY A 15 7.32 -9.31 -6.58
CA GLY A 15 8.06 -8.75 -7.71
C GLY A 15 8.93 -9.73 -8.49
N ASP A 16 9.09 -10.99 -8.02
CA ASP A 16 9.78 -12.06 -8.76
C ASP A 16 8.82 -13.23 -8.99
N ILE A 17 8.57 -13.57 -10.25
CA ILE A 17 7.65 -14.66 -10.62
C ILE A 17 8.28 -16.06 -10.43
N ARG A 18 9.61 -16.18 -10.49
CA ARG A 18 10.29 -17.49 -10.51
C ARG A 18 9.97 -18.35 -9.28
N PRO A 19 9.95 -17.82 -8.04
CA PRO A 19 9.58 -18.61 -6.87
C PRO A 19 8.13 -19.14 -6.91
N TYR A 20 7.23 -18.45 -7.63
CA TYR A 20 5.86 -18.92 -7.84
C TYR A 20 5.83 -20.04 -8.86
N GLU A 21 6.54 -19.90 -9.98
CA GLU A 21 6.65 -20.96 -10.99
C GLU A 21 7.21 -22.26 -10.39
N GLU A 22 8.26 -22.16 -9.57
CA GLU A 22 8.82 -23.29 -8.83
C GLU A 22 7.83 -23.90 -7.83
N ALA A 23 7.01 -23.07 -7.17
CA ALA A 23 5.98 -23.56 -6.26
C ALA A 23 4.88 -24.32 -7.01
N PHE A 24 4.37 -23.78 -8.12
CA PHE A 24 3.39 -24.45 -8.97
C PHE A 24 3.95 -25.72 -9.62
N ALA A 25 5.23 -25.74 -10.01
CA ALA A 25 5.87 -26.94 -10.54
C ALA A 25 5.97 -28.07 -9.50
N ARG A 26 6.17 -27.73 -8.22
CA ARG A 26 6.30 -28.72 -7.14
C ARG A 26 4.96 -29.17 -6.57
N GLU A 27 4.03 -28.25 -6.36
CA GLU A 27 2.75 -28.52 -5.66
C GLU A 27 1.57 -28.76 -6.63
N GLY A 28 1.68 -28.28 -7.87
CA GLY A 28 0.64 -28.40 -8.89
C GLY A 28 -0.72 -27.87 -8.41
N ASP A 29 -1.74 -28.69 -8.64
CA ASP A 29 -3.15 -28.37 -8.38
C ASP A 29 -3.50 -28.29 -6.87
N ARG A 30 -2.51 -28.52 -5.99
CA ARG A 30 -2.69 -28.32 -4.53
C ARG A 30 -2.73 -26.84 -4.15
N ILE A 31 -2.28 -25.94 -5.03
CA ILE A 31 -2.33 -24.50 -4.81
C ILE A 31 -3.72 -23.98 -5.19
N ALA A 32 -4.56 -23.69 -4.20
CA ALA A 32 -5.90 -23.18 -4.43
C ALA A 32 -5.92 -21.70 -4.90
N ALA A 33 -5.02 -20.88 -4.36
CA ALA A 33 -4.99 -19.45 -4.64
C ALA A 33 -3.61 -18.83 -4.41
N VAL A 34 -3.39 -17.68 -5.05
CA VAL A 34 -2.28 -16.76 -4.78
C VAL A 34 -2.89 -15.43 -4.32
N THR A 35 -2.61 -15.05 -3.07
CA THR A 35 -3.00 -13.74 -2.52
C THR A 35 -1.82 -12.79 -2.58
N VAL A 36 -2.03 -11.58 -3.10
CA VAL A 36 -0.96 -10.61 -3.29
C VAL A 36 -1.40 -9.20 -2.90
N ALA A 37 -0.61 -8.56 -2.04
CA ALA A 37 -0.67 -7.13 -1.76
C ALA A 37 0.47 -6.42 -2.50
N CYS A 38 0.28 -5.17 -2.92
CA CYS A 38 1.36 -4.39 -3.53
C CYS A 38 2.50 -4.14 -2.53
N ALA A 39 3.74 -4.25 -3.00
CA ALA A 39 4.87 -3.62 -2.32
C ALA A 39 4.75 -2.08 -2.42
N TYR A 40 5.39 -1.35 -1.51
CA TYR A 40 5.42 0.12 -1.56
C TYR A 40 6.61 0.63 -2.36
N ALA A 41 7.84 0.39 -1.89
CA ALA A 41 9.05 0.93 -2.50
C ALA A 41 9.30 0.45 -3.94
N ASP A 42 8.92 -0.78 -4.24
CA ASP A 42 9.21 -1.48 -5.50
C ASP A 42 7.97 -1.65 -6.38
N ILE A 43 6.87 -0.95 -6.06
CA ILE A 43 5.54 -1.12 -6.65
C ILE A 43 5.50 -1.13 -8.19
N GLU A 44 6.41 -0.42 -8.86
CA GLU A 44 6.50 -0.37 -10.32
C GLU A 44 6.89 -1.71 -10.97
N GLN A 45 7.57 -2.61 -10.24
CA GLN A 45 7.83 -3.98 -10.72
C GLN A 45 6.51 -4.76 -10.93
N GLY A 46 5.41 -4.28 -10.35
CA GLY A 46 4.07 -4.80 -10.52
C GLY A 46 3.62 -4.84 -11.99
N HIS A 47 4.10 -3.93 -12.84
CA HIS A 47 3.75 -3.93 -14.26
C HIS A 47 4.21 -5.20 -15.00
N ALA A 48 5.27 -5.86 -14.54
CA ALA A 48 5.69 -7.16 -15.06
C ALA A 48 5.13 -8.31 -14.20
N PHE A 49 5.12 -8.13 -12.87
CA PHE A 49 4.79 -9.18 -11.92
C PHE A 49 3.31 -9.57 -11.91
N TYR A 50 2.38 -8.60 -11.93
CA TYR A 50 0.94 -8.89 -11.88
C TYR A 50 0.43 -9.61 -13.13
N PRO A 51 0.82 -9.24 -14.37
CA PRO A 51 0.47 -10.02 -15.56
C PRO A 51 1.01 -11.45 -15.52
N ALA A 52 2.27 -11.63 -15.09
CA ALA A 52 2.88 -12.95 -14.98
C ALA A 52 2.18 -13.82 -13.93
N LEU A 53 1.80 -13.26 -12.77
CA LEU A 53 0.99 -13.94 -11.77
C LEU A 53 -0.37 -14.36 -12.34
N ARG A 54 -1.01 -13.49 -13.13
CA ARG A 54 -2.30 -13.80 -13.74
C ARG A 54 -2.22 -14.97 -14.71
N GLU A 55 -1.24 -14.96 -15.62
CA GLU A 55 -1.01 -16.05 -16.56
C GLU A 55 -0.74 -17.37 -15.82
N LEU A 56 0.13 -17.34 -14.81
CA LEU A 56 0.50 -18.51 -14.03
C LEU A 56 -0.69 -19.11 -13.29
N THR A 57 -1.47 -18.28 -12.60
CA THR A 57 -2.66 -18.73 -11.85
C THR A 57 -3.74 -19.27 -12.77
N GLU A 58 -3.98 -18.64 -13.92
CA GLU A 58 -4.94 -19.12 -14.93
C GLU A 58 -4.50 -20.47 -15.53
N LYS A 59 -3.22 -20.62 -15.88
CA LYS A 59 -2.65 -21.87 -16.40
C LYS A 59 -2.85 -23.06 -15.46
N HIS A 60 -2.81 -22.81 -14.15
CA HIS A 60 -2.92 -23.85 -13.12
C HIS A 60 -4.31 -23.94 -12.49
N GLY A 61 -5.29 -23.14 -12.95
CA GLY A 61 -6.64 -23.12 -12.37
C GLY A 61 -6.71 -22.60 -10.92
N ALA A 62 -5.68 -21.90 -10.45
CA ALA A 62 -5.65 -21.30 -9.13
C ALA A 62 -6.28 -19.89 -9.14
N LEU A 63 -6.90 -19.49 -8.04
CA LEU A 63 -7.48 -18.15 -7.93
C LEU A 63 -6.38 -17.11 -7.68
N LEU A 64 -6.41 -16.00 -8.41
CA LEU A 64 -5.64 -14.80 -8.09
C LEU A 64 -6.48 -13.89 -7.19
N ILE A 65 -5.94 -13.53 -6.03
CA ILE A 65 -6.61 -12.67 -5.06
C ILE A 65 -5.77 -11.41 -4.85
N PHE A 66 -6.35 -10.25 -5.14
CA PHE A 66 -5.70 -8.98 -4.80
C PHE A 66 -6.11 -8.51 -3.42
N ASP A 67 -5.12 -8.19 -2.60
CA ASP A 67 -5.31 -7.37 -1.42
C ASP A 67 -5.26 -5.89 -1.82
N GLU A 68 -6.45 -5.30 -1.97
CA GLU A 68 -6.68 -3.91 -2.34
C GLU A 68 -6.99 -3.04 -1.10
N ILE A 69 -6.71 -3.53 0.11
CA ILE A 69 -7.05 -2.82 1.35
C ILE A 69 -6.41 -1.42 1.40
N VAL A 70 -5.20 -1.26 0.86
CA VAL A 70 -4.51 0.05 0.80
C VAL A 70 -4.58 0.68 -0.59
N MET A 71 -4.50 -0.15 -1.64
CA MET A 71 -4.32 0.33 -3.02
C MET A 71 -5.65 0.64 -3.72
N GLY A 72 -6.73 0.00 -3.29
CA GLY A 72 -8.09 0.30 -3.72
C GLY A 72 -8.43 1.74 -3.38
N PHE A 73 -8.94 2.49 -4.36
CA PHE A 73 -9.26 3.92 -4.23
C PHE A 73 -8.05 4.83 -3.90
N ARG A 74 -6.81 4.35 -4.08
CA ARG A 74 -5.58 5.14 -3.86
C ARG A 74 -4.71 5.27 -5.10
N LEU A 75 -4.34 4.16 -5.73
CA LEU A 75 -3.51 4.20 -6.95
C LEU A 75 -4.32 4.69 -8.14
N SER A 76 -5.53 4.16 -8.27
CA SER A 76 -6.54 4.57 -9.24
C SER A 76 -7.93 4.35 -8.63
N VAL A 77 -8.98 4.87 -9.29
CA VAL A 77 -10.37 4.57 -8.89
C VAL A 77 -10.66 3.07 -9.02
N ALA A 78 -10.00 2.38 -9.95
CA ALA A 78 -10.05 0.94 -10.14
C ALA A 78 -8.97 0.18 -9.36
N GLY A 79 -8.33 0.82 -8.36
CA GLY A 79 -7.29 0.21 -7.52
C GLY A 79 -6.02 -0.20 -8.28
N ALA A 80 -5.32 -1.18 -7.72
CA ALA A 80 -4.17 -1.83 -8.35
C ALA A 80 -4.56 -2.56 -9.65
N GLN A 81 -5.81 -3.03 -9.75
CA GLN A 81 -6.32 -3.69 -10.96
C GLN A 81 -6.25 -2.76 -12.17
N GLY A 82 -6.77 -1.54 -12.02
CA GLY A 82 -6.71 -0.53 -13.08
C GLY A 82 -5.29 -0.05 -13.35
N TYR A 83 -4.47 0.10 -12.30
CA TYR A 83 -3.10 0.59 -12.43
C TYR A 83 -2.20 -0.40 -13.20
N PHE A 84 -2.29 -1.70 -12.90
CA PHE A 84 -1.49 -2.73 -13.57
C PHE A 84 -2.18 -3.37 -14.78
N GLY A 85 -3.46 -3.07 -15.02
CA GLY A 85 -4.24 -3.65 -16.13
C GLY A 85 -4.55 -5.14 -15.94
N VAL A 86 -4.67 -5.62 -14.70
CA VAL A 86 -4.90 -7.03 -14.38
C VAL A 86 -6.13 -7.18 -13.48
N THR A 87 -7.07 -8.03 -13.90
CA THR A 87 -8.25 -8.37 -13.10
C THR A 87 -8.05 -9.70 -12.35
N PRO A 88 -8.09 -9.71 -11.01
CA PRO A 88 -8.02 -10.91 -10.20
C PRO A 88 -9.37 -11.65 -10.19
N ASP A 89 -9.36 -12.89 -9.68
CA ASP A 89 -10.60 -13.64 -9.46
C ASP A 89 -11.38 -13.13 -8.27
N LEU A 90 -10.67 -12.68 -7.22
CA LEU A 90 -11.20 -12.03 -6.02
C LEU A 90 -10.34 -10.80 -5.66
N ALA A 91 -10.96 -9.83 -5.02
CA ALA A 91 -10.27 -8.68 -4.43
C ALA A 91 -10.87 -8.35 -3.07
N VAL A 92 -10.02 -7.98 -2.11
CA VAL A 92 -10.45 -7.54 -0.77
C VAL A 92 -10.18 -6.06 -0.57
N PHE A 93 -11.17 -5.35 -0.02
CA PHE A 93 -11.10 -3.90 0.23
C PHE A 93 -11.44 -3.60 1.68
N ALA A 94 -10.84 -2.55 2.23
CA ALA A 94 -11.18 -1.93 3.50
C ALA A 94 -10.65 -0.49 3.49
N LYS A 95 -10.37 0.09 4.67
CA LYS A 95 -9.73 1.41 4.84
C LYS A 95 -10.41 2.53 4.04
N GLY A 96 -9.84 2.89 2.88
CA GLY A 96 -10.25 4.06 2.09
C GLY A 96 -11.69 3.99 1.59
N ILE A 97 -12.24 2.78 1.41
CA ILE A 97 -13.61 2.57 0.89
C ILE A 97 -14.71 3.16 1.79
N SER A 98 -14.45 3.33 3.09
CA SER A 98 -15.43 3.77 4.09
C SER A 98 -14.97 5.00 4.88
N ASN A 99 -13.90 5.66 4.45
CA ASN A 99 -13.36 6.89 5.03
C ASN A 99 -13.28 6.90 6.58
N GLY A 100 -12.83 5.79 7.16
CA GLY A 100 -12.62 5.65 8.61
C GLY A 100 -13.67 4.84 9.36
N MET A 101 -14.82 4.52 8.75
CA MET A 101 -15.79 3.60 9.38
C MET A 101 -15.40 2.13 9.20
N PRO A 102 -15.65 1.23 10.17
CA PRO A 102 -15.31 -0.19 10.05
C PRO A 102 -16.09 -0.87 8.92
N LEU A 103 -15.43 -1.09 7.79
CA LEU A 103 -15.96 -1.84 6.66
C LEU A 103 -14.84 -2.60 5.97
N SER A 104 -15.11 -3.85 5.64
CA SER A 104 -14.35 -4.62 4.67
C SER A 104 -15.32 -5.35 3.74
N CYS A 105 -14.89 -5.59 2.52
CA CYS A 105 -15.62 -6.40 1.58
C CYS A 105 -14.66 -7.23 0.73
N TYR A 106 -15.12 -8.42 0.35
CA TYR A 106 -14.52 -9.20 -0.72
C TYR A 106 -15.46 -9.17 -1.91
N LEU A 107 -14.90 -8.96 -3.10
CA LEU A 107 -15.59 -8.87 -4.37
C LEU A 107 -14.90 -9.80 -5.36
N GLY A 108 -15.57 -10.21 -6.44
CA GLY A 108 -14.90 -10.99 -7.47
C GLY A 108 -15.85 -11.58 -8.49
N ARG A 109 -15.34 -12.55 -9.25
CA ARG A 109 -16.10 -13.23 -10.30
C ARG A 109 -17.36 -13.90 -9.75
N ARG A 110 -18.43 -13.86 -10.55
CA ARG A 110 -19.74 -14.40 -10.15
C ARG A 110 -19.66 -15.88 -9.76
N ASP A 111 -19.02 -16.71 -10.56
CA ASP A 111 -18.90 -18.14 -10.34
C ASP A 111 -18.17 -18.46 -9.03
N VAL A 112 -17.10 -17.71 -8.71
CA VAL A 112 -16.40 -17.83 -7.43
C VAL A 112 -17.29 -17.38 -6.26
N MET A 113 -17.98 -16.23 -6.41
CA MET A 113 -18.83 -15.68 -5.36
C MET A 113 -20.08 -16.53 -5.07
N GLU A 114 -20.62 -17.26 -6.05
CA GLU A 114 -21.70 -18.22 -5.81
C GLU A 114 -21.23 -19.39 -4.94
N THR A 115 -20.00 -19.89 -5.13
CA THR A 115 -19.40 -20.89 -4.22
C THR A 115 -19.19 -20.33 -2.81
N VAL A 116 -18.78 -19.06 -2.68
CA VAL A 116 -18.60 -18.42 -1.36
C VAL A 116 -19.93 -18.33 -0.59
N ARG A 117 -21.09 -18.28 -1.26
CA ARG A 117 -22.39 -18.30 -0.56
C ARG A 117 -22.65 -19.61 0.18
N GLU A 118 -22.01 -20.70 -0.25
CA GLU A 118 -22.07 -21.98 0.45
C GLU A 118 -21.19 -22.00 1.70
N ALA A 119 -20.18 -21.12 1.77
CA ALA A 119 -19.34 -20.95 2.94
C ALA A 119 -20.08 -20.12 4.02
N VAL A 120 -20.14 -20.64 5.24
CA VAL A 120 -20.74 -19.91 6.37
C VAL A 120 -19.76 -18.84 6.86
N VAL A 121 -19.98 -17.59 6.47
CA VAL A 121 -19.32 -16.42 7.04
C VAL A 121 -20.34 -15.65 7.87
N SER A 122 -20.25 -15.74 9.20
CA SER A 122 -21.08 -14.94 10.11
C SER A 122 -20.35 -13.66 10.51
N SER A 123 -21.10 -12.56 10.65
CA SER A 123 -20.55 -11.28 11.10
C SER A 123 -21.61 -10.52 11.91
N THR A 124 -21.29 -10.20 13.16
CA THR A 124 -22.17 -9.42 14.06
C THR A 124 -22.47 -8.03 13.49
N PHE A 125 -21.49 -7.42 12.81
CA PHE A 125 -21.61 -6.09 12.19
C PHE A 125 -21.74 -6.17 10.66
N GLY A 126 -21.97 -7.38 10.11
CA GLY A 126 -22.15 -7.59 8.68
C GLY A 126 -23.39 -6.84 8.21
N GLY A 127 -23.19 -5.84 7.34
CA GLY A 127 -24.27 -4.99 6.87
C GLY A 127 -24.63 -3.83 7.80
N ASP A 128 -23.73 -3.42 8.71
CA ASP A 128 -23.93 -2.21 9.51
C ASP A 128 -24.20 -0.99 8.62
N THR A 129 -25.33 -0.33 8.88
CA THR A 129 -25.85 0.73 8.01
C THR A 129 -25.04 2.01 8.09
N LEU A 130 -24.35 2.28 9.21
CA LEU A 130 -23.51 3.46 9.37
C LEU A 130 -22.27 3.36 8.48
N SER A 131 -21.58 2.22 8.53
CA SER A 131 -20.44 1.95 7.66
C SER A 131 -20.81 1.94 6.17
N LEU A 132 -21.97 1.39 5.81
CA LEU A 132 -22.47 1.41 4.44
C LEU A 132 -22.84 2.82 3.96
N ALA A 133 -23.43 3.65 4.84
CA ALA A 133 -23.73 5.05 4.52
C ALA A 133 -22.46 5.87 4.30
N ALA A 134 -21.43 5.66 5.14
CA ALA A 134 -20.12 6.31 4.98
C ALA A 134 -19.43 5.87 3.69
N ALA A 135 -19.47 4.58 3.36
CA ALA A 135 -18.89 4.08 2.11
C ALA A 135 -19.59 4.65 0.88
N ARG A 136 -20.93 4.71 0.89
CA ARG A 136 -21.69 5.37 -0.18
C ARG A 136 -21.26 6.84 -0.34
N ALA A 137 -21.18 7.60 0.75
CA ALA A 137 -20.77 8.99 0.71
C ALA A 137 -19.34 9.16 0.17
N ALA A 138 -18.40 8.32 0.61
CA ALA A 138 -17.03 8.33 0.11
C ALA A 138 -16.97 8.03 -1.40
N ILE A 139 -17.70 7.01 -1.86
CA ILE A 139 -17.77 6.66 -3.29
C ILE A 139 -18.36 7.81 -4.12
N GLU A 140 -19.39 8.51 -3.63
CA GLU A 140 -19.91 9.68 -4.34
C GLU A 140 -18.84 10.78 -4.51
N VAL A 141 -18.01 11.03 -3.49
CA VAL A 141 -16.87 11.97 -3.61
C VAL A 141 -15.87 11.51 -4.66
N TYR A 142 -15.51 10.22 -4.69
CA TYR A 142 -14.65 9.68 -5.75
C TYR A 142 -15.26 9.79 -7.17
N ARG A 143 -16.59 9.91 -7.27
CA ARG A 143 -17.30 10.06 -8.56
C ARG A 143 -17.45 11.50 -9.00
N SER A 144 -17.57 12.45 -8.08
CA SER A 144 -17.75 13.87 -8.39
C SER A 144 -16.43 14.65 -8.44
N GLU A 145 -15.43 14.23 -7.67
CA GLU A 145 -14.17 14.94 -7.50
C GLU A 145 -12.97 14.14 -8.04
N ASP A 146 -11.91 14.85 -8.46
CA ASP A 146 -10.63 14.24 -8.83
C ASP A 146 -9.77 13.92 -7.59
N VAL A 147 -10.25 12.98 -6.77
CA VAL A 147 -9.53 12.55 -5.56
C VAL A 147 -8.19 11.93 -5.92
N ILE A 148 -8.17 11.03 -6.91
CA ILE A 148 -6.94 10.31 -7.30
C ILE A 148 -5.89 11.30 -7.83
N GLY A 149 -6.24 12.18 -8.77
CA GLY A 149 -5.31 13.18 -9.29
C GLY A 149 -4.73 14.06 -8.18
N HIS A 150 -5.55 14.46 -7.21
CA HIS A 150 -5.10 15.20 -6.03
C HIS A 150 -4.11 14.41 -5.16
N LEU A 151 -4.37 13.13 -4.88
CA LEU A 151 -3.43 12.27 -4.14
C LEU A 151 -2.07 12.16 -4.85
N TRP A 152 -2.08 11.99 -6.17
CA TRP A 152 -0.86 11.96 -6.98
C TRP A 152 -0.13 13.30 -6.97
N ALA A 153 -0.84 14.42 -7.08
CA ALA A 153 -0.26 15.76 -7.07
C ALA A 153 0.41 16.09 -5.73
N ARG A 154 -0.31 15.89 -4.61
CA ARG A 154 0.22 16.15 -3.25
C ARG A 154 1.33 15.17 -2.88
N GLY A 155 1.19 13.91 -3.29
CA GLY A 155 2.24 12.91 -3.15
C GLY A 155 3.52 13.29 -3.90
N LYS A 156 3.37 13.83 -5.12
CA LYS A 156 4.52 14.24 -5.95
C LYS A 156 5.24 15.43 -5.32
N GLN A 157 4.49 16.43 -4.86
CA GLN A 157 5.02 17.56 -4.12
C GLN A 157 5.82 17.10 -2.88
N LEU A 158 5.25 16.17 -2.10
CA LEU A 158 5.94 15.60 -0.93
C LEU A 158 7.21 14.83 -1.31
N HIS A 159 7.16 14.00 -2.37
CA HIS A 159 8.33 13.24 -2.85
C HIS A 159 9.46 14.15 -3.32
N GLU A 160 9.15 15.12 -4.17
CA GLU A 160 10.13 16.05 -4.73
C GLU A 160 10.71 16.96 -3.64
N GLY A 161 9.85 17.46 -2.75
CA GLY A 161 10.27 18.23 -1.58
C GLY A 161 11.23 17.45 -0.69
N MET A 162 10.86 16.24 -0.27
CA MET A 162 11.73 15.41 0.58
C MET A 162 13.07 15.08 -0.07
N ARG A 163 13.09 14.74 -1.36
CA ARG A 163 14.35 14.52 -2.10
C ARG A 163 15.22 15.77 -2.13
N SER A 164 14.63 16.94 -2.32
CA SER A 164 15.36 18.22 -2.24
C SER A 164 15.95 18.43 -0.85
N LEU A 165 15.18 18.17 0.21
CA LEU A 165 15.63 18.34 1.60
C LEU A 165 16.78 17.38 1.95
N PHE A 166 16.71 16.13 1.51
CA PHE A 166 17.79 15.16 1.73
C PHE A 166 19.08 15.61 1.07
N ASN A 167 19.01 16.09 -0.18
CA ASN A 167 20.17 16.63 -0.90
C ASN A 167 20.73 17.88 -0.20
N GLU A 168 19.87 18.82 0.20
CA GLU A 168 20.25 20.05 0.87
C GLU A 168 20.91 19.79 2.24
N CYS A 169 20.37 18.85 3.00
CA CYS A 169 20.85 18.53 4.34
C CYS A 169 22.02 17.52 4.34
N GLY A 170 22.36 16.93 3.18
CA GLY A 170 23.40 15.89 3.08
C GLY A 170 23.01 14.59 3.78
N VAL A 171 21.72 14.24 3.77
CA VAL A 171 21.18 13.09 4.50
C VAL A 171 21.16 11.88 3.57
N PRO A 172 21.71 10.72 3.97
CA PRO A 172 21.62 9.49 3.18
C PRO A 172 20.21 8.92 3.28
N ALA A 173 19.28 9.48 2.52
CA ALA A 173 17.89 9.03 2.47
C ALA A 173 17.25 9.30 1.10
N THR A 174 16.16 8.60 0.82
CA THR A 174 15.37 8.76 -0.40
C THR A 174 13.90 8.45 -0.15
N VAL A 175 13.05 8.78 -1.12
CA VAL A 175 11.65 8.36 -1.16
C VAL A 175 11.46 7.43 -2.36
N ARG A 176 11.06 6.18 -2.08
CA ARG A 176 10.79 5.11 -3.06
C ARG A 176 9.27 4.90 -3.23
N GLY A 177 8.88 4.15 -4.25
CA GLY A 177 7.47 3.88 -4.54
C GLY A 177 6.75 5.03 -5.25
N LEU A 178 5.42 4.94 -5.28
CA LEU A 178 4.57 5.88 -6.01
C LEU A 178 4.13 7.07 -5.15
N PRO A 179 3.90 8.25 -5.75
CA PRO A 179 3.49 9.46 -5.04
C PRO A 179 2.34 9.28 -4.02
N PRO A 180 1.25 8.54 -4.30
CA PRO A 180 0.17 8.37 -3.33
C PRO A 180 0.53 7.51 -2.11
N CYS A 181 1.66 6.82 -2.10
CA CYS A 181 2.06 5.90 -1.02
C CYS A 181 3.60 5.71 -0.97
N GLY A 182 4.33 6.83 -0.96
CA GLY A 182 5.78 6.83 -0.96
C GLY A 182 6.39 6.30 0.32
N GLN A 183 7.46 5.51 0.21
CA GLN A 183 8.22 5.04 1.35
C GLN A 183 9.50 5.84 1.52
N LEU A 184 9.64 6.51 2.67
CA LEU A 184 10.88 7.14 3.11
C LEU A 184 11.85 6.05 3.58
N VAL A 185 13.08 6.09 3.06
CA VAL A 185 14.12 5.10 3.37
C VAL A 185 15.45 5.82 3.62
N PHE A 186 16.04 5.63 4.79
CA PHE A 186 17.46 5.95 5.01
C PHE A 186 18.34 4.89 4.34
N THR A 187 19.48 5.31 3.80
CA THR A 187 20.35 4.51 2.92
C THR A 187 21.79 4.49 3.43
N THR A 188 21.98 4.29 4.73
CA THR A 188 23.32 4.23 5.35
C THR A 188 24.09 2.95 5.04
N GLY A 189 23.42 1.94 4.46
CA GLY A 189 23.96 0.58 4.27
C GLY A 189 23.77 -0.34 5.46
N ASP A 190 23.39 0.19 6.64
CA ASP A 190 23.06 -0.58 7.84
C ASP A 190 21.56 -0.48 8.17
N PRO A 191 20.78 -1.58 8.06
CA PRO A 191 19.36 -1.60 8.40
C PRO A 191 19.03 -1.17 9.83
N ALA A 192 19.88 -1.51 10.82
CA ALA A 192 19.65 -1.14 12.20
C ALA A 192 19.81 0.38 12.38
N ARG A 193 20.84 0.94 11.76
CA ARG A 193 21.06 2.40 11.74
C ARG A 193 19.92 3.12 11.02
N ASN A 194 19.43 2.60 9.90
CA ASN A 194 18.31 3.20 9.17
C ASN A 194 17.02 3.24 10.02
N ALA A 195 16.73 2.17 10.77
CA ALA A 195 15.59 2.13 11.68
C ALA A 195 15.73 3.13 12.85
N GLU A 196 16.93 3.26 13.41
CA GLU A 196 17.23 4.27 14.43
C GLU A 196 17.01 5.69 13.89
N LEU A 197 17.56 6.01 12.71
CA LEU A 197 17.40 7.32 12.09
C LEU A 197 15.94 7.62 11.76
N MET A 198 15.16 6.64 11.30
CA MET A 198 13.72 6.82 11.08
C MET A 198 13.00 7.19 12.38
N LEU A 199 13.24 6.45 13.46
CA LEU A 199 12.62 6.73 14.75
C LEU A 199 13.02 8.12 15.29
N ARG A 200 14.29 8.50 15.14
CA ARG A 200 14.78 9.84 15.50
C ARG A 200 14.09 10.92 14.68
N PHE A 201 14.00 10.73 13.37
CA PHE A 201 13.35 11.67 12.47
C PHE A 201 11.87 11.84 12.79
N GLU A 202 11.13 10.74 13.00
CA GLU A 202 9.73 10.75 13.44
C GLU A 202 9.55 11.52 14.76
N GLY A 203 10.45 11.32 15.72
CA GLY A 203 10.46 12.07 16.98
C GLY A 203 10.70 13.57 16.80
N GLU A 204 11.64 13.95 15.94
CA GLU A 204 11.96 15.36 15.70
C GLU A 204 10.86 16.10 14.96
N ILE A 205 10.24 15.51 13.93
CA ILE A 205 9.13 16.14 13.24
C ILE A 205 7.86 16.20 14.11
N LEU A 206 7.66 15.22 15.00
CA LEU A 206 6.52 15.22 15.93
C LEU A 206 6.60 16.39 16.91
N LYS A 207 7.81 16.70 17.43
CA LYS A 207 8.04 17.90 18.26
C LYS A 207 7.67 19.20 17.55
N ARG A 208 7.70 19.20 16.22
CA ARG A 208 7.34 20.34 15.35
C ARG A 208 5.89 20.30 14.87
N GLY A 209 5.11 19.30 15.32
CA GLY A 209 3.69 19.17 15.02
C GLY A 209 3.39 18.51 13.68
N VAL A 210 4.31 17.73 13.11
CA VAL A 210 4.07 16.88 11.94
C VAL A 210 4.23 15.42 12.32
N MET A 211 3.26 14.60 11.95
CA MET A 211 3.32 13.16 12.14
C MET A 211 3.40 12.49 10.78
N ILE A 212 4.41 11.64 10.60
CA ILE A 212 4.47 10.75 9.44
C ILE A 212 4.52 9.30 9.89
N TYR A 213 4.29 8.43 8.93
CA TYR A 213 4.69 7.05 8.96
C TYR A 213 5.72 6.82 7.85
N ALA A 214 6.59 5.81 7.98
CA ALA A 214 7.60 5.49 6.97
C ALA A 214 7.03 5.36 5.55
N VAL A 215 5.78 4.89 5.42
CA VAL A 215 4.99 5.08 4.21
C VAL A 215 4.09 6.30 4.37
N MET A 216 4.30 7.31 3.54
CA MET A 216 3.58 8.56 3.56
C MET A 216 2.31 8.45 2.70
N TYR A 217 1.17 8.81 3.29
CA TYR A 217 -0.14 8.77 2.64
C TYR A 217 -0.71 10.19 2.53
N PRO A 218 -0.48 10.92 1.42
CA PRO A 218 -1.29 12.10 1.15
C PRO A 218 -2.77 11.69 1.17
N ASN A 219 -3.61 12.62 1.64
CA ASN A 219 -5.06 12.47 1.71
C ASN A 219 -5.72 13.61 0.93
N TYR A 220 -7.01 13.44 0.66
CA TYR A 220 -7.75 14.42 -0.14
C TYR A 220 -7.90 15.77 0.56
N SER A 221 -7.86 15.79 1.89
CA SER A 221 -7.91 17.04 2.67
C SER A 221 -6.61 17.86 2.63
N HIS A 222 -5.47 17.26 2.33
CA HIS A 222 -4.20 17.98 2.29
C HIS A 222 -4.17 18.96 1.13
N THR A 223 -3.99 20.23 1.43
CA THR A 223 -3.73 21.29 0.47
C THR A 223 -2.25 21.37 0.10
N GLU A 224 -1.91 22.20 -0.88
CA GLU A 224 -0.52 22.52 -1.20
C GLU A 224 0.22 23.11 0.00
N ALA A 225 -0.43 24.02 0.73
CA ALA A 225 0.11 24.68 1.90
C ALA A 225 0.39 23.71 3.05
N ASP A 226 -0.46 22.69 3.25
CA ASP A 226 -0.23 21.66 4.28
C ASP A 226 1.05 20.86 3.98
N ILE A 227 1.29 20.53 2.71
CA ILE A 227 2.50 19.82 2.29
C ILE A 227 3.74 20.71 2.44
N ASP A 228 3.66 21.98 2.07
CA ASP A 228 4.77 22.93 2.21
C ASP A 228 5.13 23.20 3.68
N GLU A 229 4.12 23.37 4.55
CA GLU A 229 4.32 23.50 5.99
C GLU A 229 5.00 22.24 6.56
N ALA A 230 4.53 21.05 6.14
CA ALA A 230 5.12 19.79 6.59
C ALA A 230 6.58 19.66 6.14
N LEU A 231 6.89 20.00 4.89
CA LEU A 231 8.27 20.01 4.37
C LEU A 231 9.17 21.01 5.12
N GLY A 232 8.66 22.20 5.45
CA GLY A 232 9.39 23.17 6.26
C GLY A 232 9.80 22.61 7.62
N LYS A 233 8.86 21.98 8.33
CA LYS A 233 9.11 21.35 9.63
C LYS A 233 10.01 20.12 9.53
N MET A 234 9.89 19.33 8.46
CA MET A 234 10.79 18.22 8.16
C MET A 234 12.22 18.70 7.93
N ARG A 235 12.41 19.82 7.23
CA ARG A 235 13.72 20.44 7.04
C ARG A 235 14.35 20.82 8.37
N GLU A 236 13.62 21.49 9.25
CA GLU A 236 14.11 21.85 10.58
C GLU A 236 14.50 20.63 11.43
N ALA A 237 13.74 19.53 11.32
CA ALA A 237 14.06 18.27 11.98
C ALA A 237 15.36 17.66 11.43
N LEU A 238 15.52 17.60 10.11
CA LEU A 238 16.75 17.09 9.48
C LEU A 238 17.97 17.94 9.86
N LEU A 239 17.84 19.27 9.91
CA LEU A 239 18.92 20.15 10.34
C LEU A 239 19.31 19.89 11.80
N ALA A 240 18.34 19.75 12.71
CA ALA A 240 18.64 19.44 14.11
C ALA A 240 19.36 18.09 14.26
N MET A 241 18.89 17.05 13.57
CA MET A 241 19.56 15.74 13.56
C MET A 241 20.98 15.81 12.99
N ARG A 242 21.20 16.66 11.98
CA ARG A 242 22.53 16.88 11.40
C ARG A 242 23.46 17.58 12.38
N ASP A 243 22.96 18.59 13.09
CA ASP A 243 23.73 19.34 14.08
C ASP A 243 24.09 18.46 15.30
N GLU A 244 23.31 17.41 15.58
CA GLU A 244 23.64 16.33 16.52
C GLU A 244 24.68 15.31 15.98
N GLY A 245 25.09 15.43 14.71
CA GLY A 245 26.05 14.54 14.09
C GLY A 245 25.50 13.18 13.67
N LEU A 246 24.18 13.04 13.45
CA LEU A 246 23.57 11.74 13.18
C LEU A 246 23.80 11.18 11.77
N PHE A 247 24.32 11.98 10.83
CA PHE A 247 24.48 11.59 9.42
C PHE A 247 25.93 11.41 8.96
N GLY A 248 26.90 11.55 9.87
CA GLY A 248 28.34 11.41 9.61
C GLY A 248 28.96 10.23 10.34
#